data_AF-A0A8H9XLE9-F1
#
_entry.id   AF-A0A8H9XLE9-F1
#
_cell.length_a   1.000
_cell.length_b   1.000
_cell.length_c   1.000
_cell.angle_alpha   90.00
_cell.angle_beta   90.00
_cell.angle_gamma   90.00
#
_symmetry.space_group_name_H-M   'P 1'
#
loop_
_entity.id
_entity.type
_entity.pdbx_description
1 polymer ?
#
loop_
_entity_poly.entity_id
_entity_poly.type
_entity_poly.pdbx_seq_one_letter_code
_entity_poly.pdbx_strand_id
1 'polypeptide(L)'
;MAGWVIAVLLERPGARAPARRYFAVGRAERAEAEWTAVDMAIGLGEQVCASPVGGQEPVEAMAELSAARMKTLGLAPGERRDLGELRPRRWLSR
;
A
#
# COMPACT_ATOMS: atom_id res chain seq x y z
N MET A 1 14.18 9.15 3.69
CA MET A 1 12.85 8.59 3.37
C MET A 1 12.24 9.38 2.24
N ALA A 2 11.81 8.73 1.16
CA ALA A 2 11.22 9.42 0.01
C ALA A 2 9.86 8.84 -0.40
N GLY A 3 9.58 7.58 -0.02
CA GLY A 3 8.33 6.92 -0.30
C GLY A 3 8.09 5.71 0.60
N TRP A 4 6.94 5.07 0.42
CA TRP A 4 6.53 3.89 1.17
C TRP A 4 5.84 2.88 0.27
N VAL A 5 5.93 1.60 0.65
CA VAL A 5 5.05 0.54 0.18
C VAL A 5 3.99 0.33 1.27
N ILE A 6 2.73 0.53 0.92
CA ILE A 6 1.59 0.40 1.84
C ILE A 6 0.74 -0.78 1.42
N ALA A 7 0.29 -1.57 2.38
CA ALA A 7 -0.76 -2.56 2.19
C ALA A 7 -2.06 -2.05 2.79
N VAL A 8 -3.16 -2.21 2.05
CA VAL A 8 -4.51 -1.90 2.50
C VAL A 8 -5.33 -3.18 2.53
N LEU A 9 -5.94 -3.46 3.67
CA LEU A 9 -6.81 -4.61 3.89
C LEU A 9 -8.21 -4.29 3.35
N LEU A 10 -8.75 -5.19 2.54
CA LEU A 10 -10.02 -5.02 1.84
C LEU A 10 -11.07 -6.00 2.34
N GLU A 11 -12.29 -5.49 2.48
CA GLU A 11 -13.48 -6.31 2.67
C GLU A 11 -13.81 -7.05 1.38
N ARG A 12 -14.04 -8.35 1.48
CA ARG A 12 -14.51 -9.18 0.37
C ARG A 12 -15.73 -9.97 0.86
N PRO A 13 -16.95 -9.56 0.50
CA PRO A 13 -18.16 -10.27 0.89
C PRO A 13 -18.09 -11.75 0.47
N GLY A 14 -18.26 -12.65 1.44
CA GLY A 14 -18.23 -14.10 1.20
C GLY A 14 -16.84 -14.71 0.97
N ALA A 15 -15.75 -13.94 1.05
CA ALA A 15 -14.40 -14.48 0.94
C ALA A 15 -13.95 -15.16 2.24
N ARG A 16 -13.18 -16.24 2.10
CA ARG A 16 -12.63 -17.02 3.22
C ARG A 16 -11.49 -16.30 3.96
N ALA A 17 -10.87 -15.30 3.34
CA ALA A 17 -9.79 -14.51 3.91
C ALA A 17 -9.88 -13.06 3.41
N PRO A 18 -9.46 -12.08 4.24
CA PRO A 18 -9.40 -10.68 3.80
C PRO A 18 -8.36 -10.52 2.68
N ALA A 19 -8.69 -9.72 1.66
CA ALA A 19 -7.77 -9.43 0.57
C ALA A 19 -6.85 -8.26 0.95
N ARG A 20 -5.65 -8.21 0.38
CA ARG A 20 -4.78 -7.03 0.46
C ARG A 20 -4.56 -6.47 -0.92
N ARG A 21 -4.55 -5.14 -1.00
CA ARG A 21 -4.05 -4.41 -2.16
C ARG A 21 -2.85 -3.58 -1.76
N TYR A 22 -1.86 -3.55 -2.63
CA TYR A 22 -0.57 -2.95 -2.33
C TYR A 22 -0.36 -1.70 -3.18
N PHE A 23 0.22 -0.68 -2.57
CA PHE A 23 0.47 0.60 -3.20
C PHE A 23 1.91 1.04 -2.95
N ALA A 24 2.48 1.73 -3.93
CA ALA A 24 3.70 2.50 -3.73
C ALA A 24 3.38 3.98 -3.78
N VAL A 25 3.81 4.73 -2.77
CA VAL A 25 3.52 6.15 -2.61
C VAL A 25 4.83 6.92 -2.41
N GLY A 26 5.15 7.84 -3.31
CA GLY A 26 6.34 8.68 -3.27
C GLY A 26 6.23 9.86 -2.30
N ARG A 27 5.73 9.64 -1.08
CA ARG A 27 5.64 10.64 -0.01
C ARG A 27 6.57 10.24 1.14
N ALA A 28 7.29 11.20 1.71
CA ALA A 28 8.26 10.92 2.78
C ALA A 28 7.58 10.63 4.12
N GLU A 29 6.50 11.34 4.43
CA GLU A 29 5.74 11.17 5.67
C GLU A 29 4.87 9.91 5.58
N ARG A 30 4.92 9.07 6.62
CA ARG A 30 4.28 7.75 6.63
C ARG A 30 2.75 7.86 6.65
N ALA A 31 2.19 8.69 7.53
CA ALA A 31 0.74 8.86 7.65
C ALA A 31 0.11 9.39 6.35
N GLU A 32 0.75 10.34 5.65
CA GLU A 32 0.35 10.83 4.34
C GLU A 32 0.37 9.71 3.31
N ALA A 33 1.39 8.85 3.32
CA ALA A 33 1.47 7.70 2.42
C ALA A 33 0.37 6.67 2.70
N GLU A 34 0.11 6.39 3.98
CA GLU A 34 -0.97 5.50 4.44
C GLU A 34 -2.34 6.01 4.00
N TRP A 35 -2.67 7.28 4.26
CA TRP A 35 -3.94 7.88 3.82
C TRP A 35 -4.05 7.96 2.29
N THR A 36 -2.95 8.27 1.59
CA THR A 36 -2.94 8.24 0.12
C THR A 36 -3.29 6.85 -0.41
N ALA A 37 -2.79 5.78 0.22
CA ALA A 37 -3.10 4.42 -0.20
C ALA A 37 -4.57 4.04 0.09
N VAL A 38 -5.13 4.50 1.21
CA VAL A 38 -6.57 4.34 1.53
C VAL A 38 -7.43 5.04 0.48
N ASP A 39 -7.13 6.30 0.17
CA ASP A 39 -7.85 7.08 -0.85
C ASP A 39 -7.77 6.40 -2.23
N MET A 40 -6.62 5.81 -2.56
CA MET A 40 -6.46 5.03 -3.79
C MET A 40 -7.33 3.78 -3.80
N ALA A 41 -7.37 3.01 -2.71
CA ALA A 41 -8.22 1.82 -2.61
C ALA A 41 -9.70 2.19 -2.78
N ILE A 42 -10.16 3.23 -2.08
CA ILE A 42 -11.52 3.76 -2.21
C ILE A 42 -11.80 4.24 -3.64
N GLY A 43 -10.85 4.95 -4.25
CA GLY A 43 -10.95 5.43 -5.63
C GLY A 43 -11.03 4.32 -6.69
N LEU A 44 -10.57 3.11 -6.36
CA LEU A 44 -10.73 1.90 -7.17
C LEU A 44 -12.07 1.19 -6.94
N GLY A 45 -12.93 1.72 -6.07
CA GLY A 45 -14.19 1.10 -5.66
C GLY A 45 -14.04 -0.02 -4.64
N GLU A 46 -12.86 -0.15 -4.03
CA GLU A 46 -12.62 -1.16 -3.00
C GLU A 46 -13.13 -0.68 -1.63
N GLN A 47 -13.60 -1.62 -0.81
CA GLN A 47 -14.03 -1.34 0.55
C GLN A 47 -12.89 -1.69 1.52
N VAL A 48 -12.36 -0.70 2.23
CA VAL A 48 -11.29 -0.90 3.22
C VAL A 48 -11.89 -1.41 4.53
N CYS A 49 -11.24 -2.40 5.15
CA CYS A 49 -11.69 -2.92 6.44
C CYS A 49 -11.66 -1.82 7.51
N ALA A 50 -12.74 -1.69 8.29
CA ALA A 50 -12.80 -0.70 9.38
C ALA A 50 -11.98 -1.08 10.63
N SER A 51 -11.60 -2.35 10.77
CA SER A 51 -10.87 -2.88 11.93
C SER A 51 -9.94 -4.03 11.55
N PRO A 52 -8.98 -4.40 12.41
CA PRO A 52 -8.07 -5.52 12.14
C PRO A 52 -8.82 -6.85 11.93
N VAL A 53 -8.39 -7.63 10.93
CA VAL A 53 -8.95 -8.96 10.64
C VAL A 53 -7.83 -9.99 10.60
N GLY A 54 -7.94 -11.05 11.40
CA GLY A 54 -6.94 -12.12 11.45
C GLY A 54 -5.54 -11.63 11.84
N GLY A 55 -5.44 -10.62 12.71
CA GLY A 55 -4.18 -10.04 13.15
C GLY A 55 -3.51 -9.10 12.14
N GLN A 56 -4.20 -8.73 11.06
CA GLN A 56 -3.74 -7.77 10.07
C GLN A 56 -4.43 -6.44 10.26
N GLU A 57 -3.63 -5.37 10.37
CA GLU A 57 -4.14 -4.00 10.42
C GLU A 57 -4.81 -3.59 9.09
N PRO A 58 -5.85 -2.73 9.13
CA PRO A 58 -6.46 -2.16 7.93
C PRO A 58 -5.49 -1.49 6.97
N VAL A 59 -4.48 -0.83 7.51
CA VAL A 59 -3.44 -0.12 6.75
C VAL A 59 -2.10 -0.43 7.39
N GLU A 60 -1.12 -0.82 6.58
CA GLU A 60 0.20 -1.20 7.08
C GLU A 60 1.31 -0.65 6.17
N ALA A 61 2.22 0.14 6.74
CA ALA A 61 3.47 0.53 6.08
C ALA A 61 4.46 -0.65 6.04
N MET A 62 4.55 -1.30 4.88
CA MET A 62 5.31 -2.55 4.71
C MET A 62 6.82 -2.33 4.52
N ALA A 63 7.19 -1.25 3.83
CA ALA A 63 8.59 -0.91 3.58
C ALA A 63 8.76 0.59 3.33
N GLU A 64 9.84 1.16 3.84
CA GLU A 64 10.30 2.49 3.47
C GLU A 64 11.10 2.42 2.15
N LEU A 65 10.93 3.41 1.29
CA LEU A 65 11.66 3.57 0.04
C LEU A 65 12.61 4.77 0.11
N SER A 66 13.89 4.52 -0.16
CA SER A 66 14.86 5.57 -0.43
C SER A 66 14.64 6.17 -1.82
N ALA A 67 15.11 7.39 -2.05
CA ALA A 67 15.05 8.01 -3.38
C ALA A 67 15.75 7.17 -4.46
N ALA A 68 16.86 6.52 -4.12
CA ALA A 68 17.56 5.60 -5.02
C ALA A 68 16.69 4.37 -5.36
N ARG A 69 16.00 3.79 -4.37
CA ARG A 69 15.11 2.65 -4.58
C ARG A 69 13.91 3.02 -5.44
N MET A 70 13.29 4.17 -5.17
CA MET A 70 12.21 4.71 -5.99
C MET A 70 12.65 4.88 -7.45
N LYS A 71 13.83 5.46 -7.70
CA LYS A 71 14.40 5.59 -9.05
C LYS A 71 14.55 4.23 -9.74
N THR A 72 15.09 3.22 -9.06
CA THR A 72 15.25 1.85 -9.60
C THR A 72 13.91 1.14 -9.88
N LEU A 73 12.88 1.44 -9.09
CA LEU A 73 11.52 0.92 -9.27
C LEU A 73 10.67 1.79 -10.21
N GLY A 74 11.23 2.89 -10.72
CA GLY A 74 10.58 3.82 -11.61
C GLY A 74 9.42 4.56 -10.97
N LEU A 75 9.49 4.87 -9.67
CA LEU A 75 8.50 5.69 -8.94
C LEU A 75 9.04 7.13 -8.79
N ALA A 76 8.31 8.11 -9.29
CA ALA A 76 8.67 9.52 -9.12
C ALA A 76 8.27 10.08 -7.74
N PRO A 77 8.92 11.14 -7.24
CA PRO A 77 8.45 11.86 -6.05
C PRO A 77 7.02 12.35 -6.23
N GLY A 78 6.17 12.13 -5.23
CA GLY A 78 4.74 12.44 -5.26
C GLY A 78 3.88 11.47 -6.09
N GLU A 79 4.48 10.56 -6.86
CA GLU A 79 3.73 9.56 -7.61
C GLU A 79 3.08 8.54 -6.67
N ARG A 80 1.94 8.02 -7.10
CA ARG A 80 1.19 6.96 -6.43
C ARG A 80 0.87 5.87 -7.45
N ARG A 81 1.16 4.62 -7.10
CA ARG A 81 1.04 3.46 -8.01
C ARG A 81 0.34 2.30 -7.32
N ASP A 82 -0.66 1.74 -8.00
CA ASP A 82 -1.28 0.46 -7.64
C ASP A 82 -0.36 -0.69 -8.05
N LEU A 83 -0.01 -1.55 -7.09
CA LEU A 83 0.82 -2.73 -7.29
C LEU A 83 0.00 -4.02 -7.39
N GLY A 84 -1.34 -3.93 -7.24
CA GLY A 84 -2.27 -5.04 -7.29
C GLY A 84 -2.40 -5.81 -5.98
N GLU A 85 -2.98 -7.00 -6.06
CA GLU A 85 -3.29 -7.83 -4.89
C GLU A 85 -2.19 -8.85 -4.53
N LEU A 86 -1.28 -9.10 -5.47
CA LEU A 86 -0.17 -10.03 -5.23
C LEU A 86 0.92 -9.33 -4.43
N ARG A 87 1.43 -10.00 -3.40
CA ARG A 87 2.49 -9.46 -2.54
C ARG A 87 3.68 -8.98 -3.39
N PRO A 88 4.03 -7.68 -3.37
CA PRO A 88 4.95 -7.08 -4.34
C PRO A 88 6.40 -7.34 -3.96
N ARG A 89 6.89 -8.57 -4.14
CA ARG A 89 8.23 -9.02 -3.70
C ARG A 89 9.37 -8.09 -4.12
N ARG A 90 9.33 -7.61 -5.37
CA ARG A 90 10.32 -6.66 -5.91
C ARG A 90 10.33 -5.32 -5.16
N TRP A 91 9.21 -4.90 -4.59
CA TRP A 91 9.11 -3.64 -3.85
C TRP A 91 9.54 -3.80 -2.39
N LEU A 92 9.42 -5.00 -1.84
CA LEU A 92 9.77 -5.31 -0.45
C LEU A 92 11.22 -5.81 -0.28
N SER A 93 11.89 -6.21 -1.37
CA SER A 93 13.31 -6.55 -1.35
C SER A 93 14.15 -5.30 -1.14
N ARG A 94 15.07 -5.35 -0.16
CA ARG A 94 16.04 -4.28 0.14
C ARG A 94 16.99 -4.04 -1.04
#